data_AF-A0A4P6HNM4-F1
#
_entry.id   AF-A0A4P6HNM4-F1
#
_cell.length_a   1.000
_cell.length_b   1.000
_cell.length_c   1.000
_cell.angle_alpha   90.00
_cell.angle_beta   90.00
_cell.angle_gamma   90.00
#
_symmetry.space_group_name_H-M   'P 1'
#
loop_
_entity.id
_entity.type
_entity.pdbx_description
1 polymer ?
#
loop_
_entity_poly.entity_id
_entity_poly.type
_entity_poly.pdbx_seq_one_letter_code
_entity_poly.pdbx_strand_id
1 'polypeptide(L)'
;MDFAALGLDFHSIRNGNEERVINFIPMVLEEFPEFVATRTDIEDLYALTLNKLPARYRQAVSLVINEPVSDALIRDRMREAVRTIMARPNY
;
A
#
# COMPACT_ATOMS: atom_id res chain seq x y z
N MET A 1 -1.12 -6.65 -20.54
CA MET A 1 -2.53 -6.27 -20.39
C MET A 1 -2.58 -4.78 -20.62
N ASP A 2 -3.30 -4.34 -21.64
CA ASP A 2 -3.55 -2.91 -21.82
C ASP A 2 -4.56 -2.46 -20.77
N PHE A 3 -4.14 -1.57 -19.87
CA PHE A 3 -5.04 -0.93 -18.90
C PHE A 3 -5.81 0.20 -19.60
N ALA A 4 -6.60 -0.14 -20.63
CA ALA A 4 -7.30 0.83 -21.45
C ALA A 4 -8.78 0.45 -21.67
N ALA A 5 -9.66 1.44 -21.63
CA ALA A 5 -11.08 1.29 -21.95
C ALA A 5 -11.62 2.60 -22.55
N LEU A 6 -12.51 2.49 -23.55
CA LEU A 6 -13.11 3.65 -24.23
C LEU A 6 -12.09 4.64 -24.83
N GLY A 7 -10.91 4.14 -25.25
CA GLY A 7 -9.81 4.96 -25.76
C GLY A 7 -9.04 5.75 -24.69
N LEU A 8 -9.31 5.49 -23.41
CA LEU A 8 -8.61 6.09 -22.27
C LEU A 8 -7.61 5.11 -21.67
N ASP A 9 -6.41 5.58 -21.39
CA ASP A 9 -5.35 4.85 -20.69
C ASP A 9 -5.41 5.11 -19.18
N PHE A 10 -5.57 4.04 -18.39
CA PHE A 10 -5.65 4.04 -16.94
C PHE A 10 -4.29 3.79 -16.26
N HIS A 11 -3.20 3.57 -17.02
CA HIS A 11 -1.86 3.37 -16.45
C HIS A 11 -1.37 4.57 -15.62
N SER A 12 -1.87 5.77 -15.90
CA SER A 12 -1.54 6.99 -15.16
C SER A 12 -2.34 7.17 -13.87
N ILE A 13 -3.41 6.39 -13.67
CA ILE A 13 -4.24 6.48 -12.47
C ILE A 13 -3.64 5.57 -11.40
N ARG A 14 -3.17 6.20 -10.32
CA ARG A 14 -2.51 5.52 -9.20
C ARG A 14 -3.13 5.97 -7.89
N ASN A 15 -3.19 5.06 -6.92
CA ASN A 15 -3.57 5.43 -5.58
C ASN A 15 -2.42 6.20 -4.93
N GLY A 16 -2.68 7.43 -4.49
CA GLY A 16 -1.67 8.31 -3.91
C GLY A 16 -1.05 7.80 -2.60
N ASN A 17 -1.60 6.72 -2.03
CA ASN A 17 -1.01 6.04 -0.88
C ASN A 17 0.05 5.00 -1.28
N GLU A 18 0.10 4.54 -2.53
CA GLU A 18 1.02 3.48 -2.98
C GLU A 18 2.47 3.84 -2.74
N GLU A 19 2.88 5.03 -3.18
CA GLU A 19 4.25 5.54 -3.00
C GLU A 19 4.61 5.67 -1.51
N ARG A 20 3.67 6.17 -0.69
CA ARG A 20 3.89 6.31 0.76
C ARG A 20 4.05 4.96 1.44
N VAL A 21 3.23 3.97 1.07
CA VAL A 21 3.37 2.59 1.59
C VAL A 21 4.73 2.04 1.20
N ILE A 22 5.14 2.13 -0.07
CA ILE A 22 6.45 1.65 -0.55
C ILE A 22 7.59 2.26 0.28
N ASN A 23 7.55 3.57 0.50
CA ASN A 23 8.58 4.28 1.27
C ASN A 23 8.63 3.85 2.75
N PHE A 24 7.51 3.42 3.33
CA PHE A 24 7.44 2.98 4.73
C PHE A 24 7.76 1.50 4.93
N ILE A 25 7.78 0.66 3.88
CA ILE A 25 8.08 -0.77 3.99
C ILE A 25 9.37 -1.03 4.79
N PRO A 26 10.55 -0.46 4.44
CA PRO A 26 11.77 -0.77 5.16
C PRO A 26 11.69 -0.38 6.64
N MET A 27 11.16 0.82 6.94
CA MET A 27 11.03 1.31 8.32
C MET A 27 10.10 0.42 9.16
N VAL A 28 8.99 -0.04 8.58
CA VAL A 28 8.07 -0.92 9.30
C VAL A 28 8.69 -2.29 9.52
N LEU A 29 9.41 -2.86 8.55
CA LEU A 29 10.07 -4.15 8.72
C LEU A 29 11.18 -4.11 9.77
N GLU A 30 11.89 -2.99 9.92
CA GLU A 30 12.87 -2.80 11.01
C GLU A 30 12.25 -2.90 12.42
N GLU A 31 10.95 -2.62 12.56
CA GLU A 31 10.22 -2.77 13.83
C GLU A 31 9.94 -4.24 14.19
N PHE A 32 10.08 -5.18 13.24
CA PHE A 32 9.82 -6.61 13.40
C PHE A 32 11.07 -7.42 12.97
N PRO A 33 12.18 -7.36 13.72
CA PRO A 33 13.43 -8.05 13.36
C PRO A 33 13.30 -9.58 13.27
N GLU A 34 12.29 -10.16 13.92
CA GLU A 34 11.93 -11.58 13.84
C GLU A 34 11.22 -11.96 12.53
N PHE A 35 10.71 -10.99 11.78
CA PHE A 35 9.95 -11.21 10.56
C PHE A 35 10.88 -11.21 9.33
N VAL A 36 11.31 -12.42 8.93
CA VAL A 36 12.10 -12.62 7.71
C VAL A 36 11.17 -12.62 6.49
N ALA A 37 10.86 -11.43 5.99
CA ALA A 37 9.93 -11.26 4.88
C ALA A 37 10.47 -11.86 3.57
N THR A 38 9.70 -12.77 2.98
CA THR A 38 9.91 -13.22 1.60
C THR A 38 9.38 -12.17 0.62
N ARG A 39 9.64 -12.38 -0.69
CA ARG A 39 9.04 -11.54 -1.73
C ARG A 39 7.51 -11.53 -1.66
N THR A 40 6.89 -12.69 -1.45
CA THR A 40 5.43 -12.81 -1.34
C THR A 40 4.91 -12.05 -0.12
N ASP A 41 5.63 -12.08 1.00
CA ASP A 41 5.25 -11.34 2.20
C ASP A 41 5.29 -9.82 1.99
N ILE A 42 6.26 -9.32 1.22
CA ILE A 42 6.35 -7.89 0.88
C ILE A 42 5.19 -7.48 -0.05
N GLU A 43 4.87 -8.32 -1.04
CA GLU A 43 3.73 -8.12 -1.94
C GLU A 43 2.39 -8.15 -1.17
N ASP A 44 2.24 -9.10 -0.24
CA ASP A 44 1.07 -9.21 0.65
C ASP A 44 0.98 -8.02 1.62
N LEU A 45 2.10 -7.57 2.19
CA LEU A 45 2.15 -6.40 3.06
C LEU A 45 1.65 -5.16 2.32
N TYR A 46 2.13 -4.94 1.10
CA TYR A 46 1.71 -3.86 0.25
C TYR A 46 0.20 -3.94 -0.06
N ALA A 47 -0.28 -5.09 -0.52
CA ALA A 47 -1.67 -5.29 -0.90
C ALA A 47 -2.63 -5.17 0.30
N LEU A 48 -2.32 -5.83 1.42
CA LEU A 48 -3.13 -5.79 2.65
C LEU A 48 -3.20 -4.39 3.24
N THR A 49 -2.09 -3.65 3.22
CA THR A 49 -2.06 -2.26 3.69
C THR A 49 -2.98 -1.38 2.84
N LEU A 50 -2.86 -1.44 1.51
CA LEU A 50 -3.68 -0.63 0.62
C LEU A 50 -5.16 -0.96 0.71
N ASN A 51 -5.52 -2.23 0.90
CA ASN A 51 -6.89 -2.67 1.13
C ASN A 51 -7.50 -2.11 2.43
N LYS A 52 -6.66 -1.78 3.43
CA LYS A 52 -7.09 -1.22 4.71
C LYS A 52 -7.16 0.31 4.71
N LEU A 53 -6.61 0.97 3.70
CA LEU A 53 -6.58 2.43 3.60
C LEU A 53 -7.73 2.94 2.70
N PRO A 54 -8.26 4.15 2.96
CA PRO A 54 -9.19 4.78 2.02
C PRO A 54 -8.46 4.99 0.69
N ALA A 55 -8.94 4.33 -0.38
CA ALA A 55 -8.33 4.45 -1.70
C ALA A 55 -8.45 5.89 -2.22
N ARG A 56 -7.36 6.42 -2.80
CA ARG A 56 -7.33 7.77 -3.36
C ARG A 56 -6.60 7.81 -4.67
N TYR A 57 -7.34 7.58 -5.74
CA TYR A 57 -6.80 7.67 -7.08
C TYR A 57 -6.67 9.14 -7.48
N ARG A 58 -5.44 9.54 -7.83
CA ARG A 58 -5.18 10.87 -8.39
C ARG A 58 -5.06 10.74 -9.90
N GLN A 59 -5.82 11.56 -10.62
CA GLN A 59 -5.55 11.85 -12.03
C GLN A 59 -4.60 13.05 -12.08
N ALA A 60 -3.65 13.07 -13.02
CA ALA A 60 -2.58 14.06 -13.12
C ALA A 60 -3.05 15.56 -13.19
N VAL A 61 -4.36 15.82 -13.27
CA VAL A 61 -4.94 17.15 -13.49
C VAL A 61 -6.02 17.54 -12.46
N SER A 62 -6.35 16.70 -11.47
CA SER A 62 -7.45 17.02 -10.53
C SER A 62 -6.93 17.68 -9.23
N LEU A 63 -7.47 18.85 -8.89
CA LEU A 63 -7.26 19.52 -7.60
C LEU A 63 -7.57 18.57 -6.44
N VAL A 64 -6.60 18.40 -5.54
CA VAL A 64 -6.69 17.54 -4.35
C VAL A 64 -7.61 18.21 -3.33
N ILE A 65 -8.83 17.70 -3.18
CA ILE A 65 -9.79 18.13 -2.17
C ILE A 65 -9.59 17.22 -0.94
N ASN A 66 -9.03 17.78 0.13
CA ASN A 66 -8.80 17.19 1.46
C ASN A 66 -7.67 16.15 1.60
N GLU A 67 -6.89 16.30 2.68
CA GLU A 67 -5.78 15.41 3.08
C GLU A 67 -6.10 14.48 4.29
N PRO A 68 -7.07 13.51 4.23
CA PRO A 68 -7.37 12.69 5.43
C PRO A 68 -6.54 11.43 5.76
N VAL A 69 -5.44 11.07 5.07
CA VAL A 69 -4.62 9.89 5.47
C VAL A 69 -3.25 10.36 5.94
N SER A 70 -3.03 10.30 7.25
CA SER A 70 -1.74 10.65 7.86
C SER A 70 -0.74 9.50 7.72
N ASP A 71 0.56 9.83 7.76
CA ASP A 71 1.64 8.82 7.78
C ASP A 71 1.51 7.89 8.99
N ALA A 72 1.04 8.43 10.12
CA ALA A 72 0.78 7.66 11.32
C ALA A 72 -0.26 6.56 11.09
N LEU A 73 -1.36 6.87 10.40
CA LEU A 73 -2.37 5.89 10.04
C LEU A 73 -1.82 4.84 9.06
N ILE A 74 -1.01 5.24 8.08
CA ILE A 74 -0.40 4.29 7.14
C ILE A 74 0.48 3.29 7.89
N ARG A 75 1.41 3.78 8.73
CA ARG A 75 2.29 2.92 9.52
C ARG A 75 1.51 2.00 10.46
N ASP A 76 0.44 2.50 11.08
CA ASP A 76 -0.42 1.69 11.93
C ASP A 76 -1.06 0.53 11.15
N ARG A 77 -1.62 0.81 9.96
CA ARG A 77 -2.16 -0.25 9.07
C ARG A 77 -1.10 -1.21 8.56
N MET A 78 0.13 -0.75 8.31
CA MET A 78 1.24 -1.61 7.94
C MET A 78 1.64 -2.56 9.07
N ARG A 79 1.71 -2.08 10.32
CA ARG A 79 1.95 -2.95 11.49
C ARG A 79 0.87 -4.00 11.66
N GLU A 80 -0.40 -3.63 11.49
CA GLU A 80 -1.51 -4.58 11.49
C GLU A 80 -1.36 -5.63 10.37
N ALA A 81 -0.92 -5.21 9.18
CA ALA A 81 -0.69 -6.10 8.05
C ALA A 81 0.46 -7.08 8.31
N VAL A 82 1.61 -6.61 8.82
CA VAL A 82 2.74 -7.48 9.22
C VAL A 82 2.28 -8.53 10.23
N ARG A 83 1.57 -8.11 11.29
CA ARG A 83 1.00 -9.04 12.28
C ARG A 83 0.04 -10.05 11.66
N THR A 84 -0.75 -9.61 10.67
CA THR A 84 -1.69 -10.49 9.95
C THR A 84 -0.93 -11.54 9.12
N ILE A 85 0.17 -11.17 8.47
CA ILE A 85 1.00 -12.07 7.68
C ILE A 85 1.71 -13.06 8.60
N MET A 86 2.34 -12.59 9.68
CA MET A 86 2.98 -13.46 10.68
C MET A 86 2.01 -14.45 11.33
N ALA A 87 0.75 -14.06 11.53
CA ALA A 87 -0.29 -14.92 12.10
C ALA A 87 -0.90 -15.90 11.09
N ARG A 88 -0.64 -15.73 9.79
CA ARG A 88 -1.09 -16.64 8.74
C ARG A 88 0.08 -17.53 8.33
N PRO A 89 0.00 -18.85 8.51
CA PRO A 89 0.94 -19.75 7.87
C PRO A 89 0.60 -19.78 6.37
N ASN A 90 1.10 -18.82 5.61
CA ASN A 90 1.12 -18.94 4.15
C ASN A 90 2.36 -19.76 3.80
N TYR A 91 2.07 -21.02 3.43
CA TYR A 91 2.93 -22.17 3.09
C TYR A 91 3.18 -23.21 4.19
#